data_AF-A0A7S3RZH7-F1
#
_entry.id   AF-A0A7S3RZH7-F1
#
_cell.length_a   1.000
_cell.length_b   1.000
_cell.length_c   1.000
_cell.angle_alpha   90.00
_cell.angle_beta   90.00
_cell.angle_gamma   90.00
#
_symmetry.space_group_name_H-M   'P 1'
#
loop_
_entity.id
_entity.type
_entity.pdbx_description
1 polymer ?
#
loop_
_entity_poly.entity_id
_entity_poly.type
_entity_poly.pdbx_seq_one_letter_code
_entity_poly.pdbx_strand_id
1 'polypeptide(L)'
;FMCYCKTSNGDISKSIADAEAKIESLTASIEESTQKNSQTEADLKEHQTSRADAKEAMAAATALREKEAASFGKEKSESETNLAALAKAIKAIDKGVMGGFLQTSAANVVRQYAMEKADLPDTTRQELLAFLSGTQGEGYVPQSGEITGILKEMKDTMEKELAATVSTEEEAIANYEGLVAAKEKEIKSNSAAIEDKTTRLGETGVKIVTLEEDLDD
;
A
#
# COMPACT_ATOMS: atom_id res chain seq x y z
N PHE A 1 65.06 55.30 24.72
CA PHE A 1 65.18 54.50 23.47
C PHE A 1 65.19 53.00 23.75
N MET A 2 66.08 52.44 24.60
CA MET A 2 66.09 50.99 24.94
C MET A 2 64.82 50.45 25.62
N CYS A 3 64.13 51.21 26.47
CA CYS A 3 62.86 50.77 27.09
C CYS A 3 61.74 50.61 26.04
N TYR A 4 61.65 51.52 25.06
CA TYR A 4 60.63 51.47 24.01
C TYR A 4 60.85 50.26 23.08
N CYS A 5 62.10 49.93 22.73
CA CYS A 5 62.40 48.75 21.90
C CYS A 5 62.16 47.41 22.65
N LYS A 6 62.37 47.34 23.97
CA LYS A 6 62.09 46.12 24.75
C LYS A 6 60.59 45.88 24.93
N THR A 7 59.82 46.93 25.25
CA THR A 7 58.37 46.83 25.37
C THR A 7 57.74 46.56 23.99
N SER A 8 58.17 47.30 22.96
CA SER A 8 57.70 47.11 21.58
C SER A 8 58.03 45.73 21.02
N ASN A 9 59.21 45.15 21.28
CA ASN A 9 59.49 43.77 20.85
C ASN A 9 58.63 42.75 21.61
N GLY A 10 58.39 42.95 22.91
CA GLY A 10 57.50 42.08 23.69
C GLY A 10 56.05 42.13 23.20
N ASP A 11 55.56 43.33 22.87
CA ASP A 11 54.21 43.54 22.34
C ASP A 11 54.05 42.92 20.94
N ILE A 12 55.08 43.01 20.07
CA ILE A 12 55.09 42.36 18.76
C ILE A 12 55.12 40.83 18.92
N SER A 13 55.97 40.27 19.78
CA SER A 13 56.01 38.83 20.02
C SER A 13 54.69 38.30 20.58
N LYS A 14 54.03 39.06 21.46
CA LYS A 14 52.70 38.70 21.96
C LYS A 14 51.65 38.76 20.85
N SER A 15 51.67 39.80 20.03
CA SER A 15 50.73 39.94 18.91
C SER A 15 50.89 38.82 17.87
N ILE A 16 52.13 38.37 17.60
CA ILE A 16 52.39 37.21 16.74
C ILE A 16 51.82 35.94 17.35
N ALA A 17 52.07 35.68 18.64
CA ALA A 17 51.53 34.49 19.31
C ALA A 17 49.99 34.49 19.36
N ASP A 18 49.37 35.65 19.61
CA ASP A 18 47.92 35.81 19.60
C ASP A 18 47.35 35.58 18.18
N ALA A 19 48.05 36.04 17.13
CA ALA A 19 47.67 35.81 15.74
C ALA A 19 47.84 34.34 15.31
N GLU A 20 48.94 33.68 15.67
CA GLU A 20 49.15 32.24 15.43
C GLU A 20 48.04 31.41 16.08
N ALA A 21 47.70 31.70 17.34
CA ALA A 21 46.59 31.04 18.03
C ALA A 21 45.23 31.30 17.36
N LYS A 22 44.98 32.52 16.85
CA LYS A 22 43.76 32.85 16.10
C LYS A 22 43.70 32.04 14.79
N ILE A 23 44.79 31.98 14.03
CA ILE A 23 44.89 31.22 12.77
C ILE A 23 44.59 29.73 13.02
N GLU A 24 45.20 29.13 14.03
CA GLU A 24 44.94 27.73 14.38
C GLU A 24 43.47 27.49 14.74
N SER A 25 42.88 28.37 15.55
CA SER A 25 41.48 28.28 15.95
C SER A 25 40.50 28.45 14.77
N LEU A 26 40.76 29.41 13.88
CA LEU A 26 39.93 29.65 12.70
C LEU A 26 40.03 28.50 11.71
N THR A 27 41.24 28.00 11.44
CA THR A 27 41.46 26.83 10.56
C THR A 27 40.69 25.61 11.07
N ALA A 28 40.79 25.31 12.37
CA ALA A 28 40.04 24.20 12.97
C ALA A 28 38.51 24.40 12.85
N SER A 29 38.03 25.64 13.00
CA SER A 29 36.60 25.97 12.88
C SER A 29 36.08 25.85 11.45
N ILE A 30 36.90 26.21 10.45
CA ILE A 30 36.60 26.06 9.02
C ILE A 30 36.52 24.58 8.67
N GLU A 31 37.49 23.77 9.09
CA GLU A 31 37.49 22.33 8.86
C GLU A 31 36.25 21.66 9.47
N GLU A 32 35.94 21.97 10.73
CA GLU A 32 34.76 21.43 11.41
C GLU A 32 33.45 21.83 10.69
N SER A 33 33.32 23.10 10.31
CA SER A 33 32.13 23.62 9.65
C SER A 33 31.98 23.01 8.25
N THR A 34 33.07 22.84 7.51
CA THR A 34 33.10 22.20 6.18
C THR A 34 32.67 20.74 6.26
N GLN A 35 33.18 19.99 7.24
CA GLN A 35 32.77 18.60 7.46
C GLN A 35 31.28 18.50 7.79
N LYS A 36 30.78 19.37 8.69
CA LYS A 36 29.34 19.45 9.02
C LYS A 36 28.49 19.79 7.80
N ASN A 37 28.96 20.69 6.95
CA ASN A 37 28.25 21.08 5.74
C ASN A 37 28.14 19.90 4.76
N SER A 38 29.25 19.20 4.51
CA SER A 38 29.29 18.00 3.68
C SER A 38 28.36 16.88 4.18
N GLN A 39 28.35 16.63 5.51
CA GLN A 39 27.43 15.67 6.10
C GLN A 39 25.96 16.10 5.94
N THR A 40 25.66 17.38 6.15
CA THR A 40 24.30 17.92 5.99
C THR A 40 23.81 17.78 4.55
N GLU A 41 24.69 17.98 3.57
CA GLU A 41 24.43 17.76 2.15
C GLU A 41 24.12 16.30 1.81
N ALA A 42 24.86 15.35 2.40
CA ALA A 42 24.63 13.92 2.23
C ALA A 42 23.27 13.51 2.81
N ASP A 43 22.98 13.91 4.05
CA ASP A 43 21.70 13.64 4.71
C ASP A 43 20.52 14.26 3.92
N LEU A 44 20.69 15.47 3.37
CA LEU A 44 19.67 16.15 2.58
C LEU A 44 19.30 15.33 1.34
N LYS A 45 20.30 14.81 0.62
CA LYS A 45 20.10 13.93 -0.55
C LYS A 45 19.41 12.61 -0.17
N GLU A 46 19.78 12.05 0.98
CA GLU A 46 19.13 10.84 1.50
C GLU A 46 17.63 11.10 1.75
N HIS A 47 17.28 12.14 2.52
CA HIS A 47 15.88 12.46 2.79
C HIS A 47 15.07 12.80 1.54
N GLN A 48 15.69 13.47 0.55
CA GLN A 48 15.06 13.74 -0.75
C GLN A 48 14.72 12.44 -1.49
N THR A 49 15.65 11.49 -1.52
CA THR A 49 15.46 10.16 -2.11
C THR A 49 14.38 9.39 -1.36
N SER A 50 14.47 9.27 -0.03
CA SER A 50 13.46 8.56 0.76
C SER A 50 12.05 9.15 0.62
N ARG A 51 11.93 10.48 0.48
CA ARG A 51 10.63 11.12 0.21
C ARG A 51 10.09 10.75 -1.18
N ALA A 52 10.94 10.67 -2.19
CA ALA A 52 10.53 10.27 -3.54
C ALA A 52 10.09 8.80 -3.55
N ASP A 53 10.91 7.92 -2.98
CA ASP A 53 10.63 6.49 -2.88
C ASP A 53 9.32 6.22 -2.11
N ALA A 54 9.06 6.95 -1.02
CA ALA A 54 7.82 6.84 -0.27
C ALA A 54 6.59 7.24 -1.10
N LYS A 55 6.70 8.29 -1.93
CA LYS A 55 5.62 8.71 -2.84
C LYS A 55 5.37 7.69 -3.94
N GLU A 56 6.43 7.15 -4.55
CA GLU A 56 6.32 6.12 -5.57
C GLU A 56 5.70 4.83 -5.01
N ALA A 57 6.13 4.40 -3.82
CA ALA A 57 5.55 3.24 -3.14
C ALA A 57 4.06 3.44 -2.84
N MET A 58 3.64 4.62 -2.40
CA MET A 58 2.22 4.93 -2.21
C MET A 58 1.41 4.88 -3.51
N ALA A 59 1.95 5.44 -4.60
CA ALA A 59 1.29 5.41 -5.89
C ALA A 59 1.13 3.98 -6.42
N ALA A 60 2.19 3.17 -6.31
CA ALA A 60 2.17 1.76 -6.70
C ALA A 60 1.16 0.95 -5.86
N ALA A 61 1.15 1.15 -4.53
CA ALA A 61 0.19 0.50 -3.65
C ALA A 61 -1.25 0.89 -3.98
N THR A 62 -1.50 2.16 -4.31
CA THR A 62 -2.84 2.66 -4.69
C THR A 62 -3.31 2.03 -5.99
N ALA A 63 -2.45 1.98 -7.02
CA ALA A 63 -2.78 1.36 -8.29
C ALA A 63 -3.07 -0.15 -8.15
N LEU A 64 -2.32 -0.85 -7.30
CA LEU A 64 -2.59 -2.26 -6.98
C LEU A 64 -3.96 -2.40 -6.30
N ARG A 65 -4.22 -1.58 -5.29
CA ARG A 65 -5.46 -1.61 -4.52
C ARG A 65 -6.69 -1.35 -5.37
N GLU A 66 -6.62 -0.40 -6.31
CA GLU A 66 -7.71 -0.13 -7.26
C GLU A 66 -8.02 -1.36 -8.14
N LYS A 67 -6.98 -2.08 -8.59
CA LYS A 67 -7.14 -3.30 -9.40
C LYS A 67 -7.75 -4.45 -8.59
N GLU A 68 -7.31 -4.61 -7.34
CA GLU A 68 -7.85 -5.61 -6.40
C GLU A 68 -9.31 -5.32 -6.08
N ALA A 69 -9.65 -4.07 -5.71
CA ALA A 69 -11.02 -3.64 -5.44
C ALA A 69 -11.96 -3.87 -6.64
N ALA A 70 -11.48 -3.58 -7.85
CA ALA A 70 -12.25 -3.81 -9.06
C ALA A 70 -12.48 -5.31 -9.33
N SER A 71 -11.50 -6.17 -9.00
CA SER A 71 -11.62 -7.62 -9.14
C SER A 71 -12.57 -8.19 -8.10
N PHE A 72 -12.43 -7.77 -6.85
CA PHE A 72 -13.35 -8.10 -5.75
C PHE A 72 -14.79 -7.69 -6.06
N GLY A 73 -15.01 -6.47 -6.55
CA GLY A 73 -16.34 -5.98 -6.89
C GLY A 73 -17.04 -6.84 -7.95
N LYS A 74 -16.28 -7.33 -8.95
CA LYS A 74 -16.81 -8.26 -9.96
C LYS A 74 -17.15 -9.62 -9.35
N GLU A 75 -16.22 -10.21 -8.62
CA GLU A 75 -16.40 -11.52 -7.99
C GLU A 75 -17.57 -11.53 -7.00
N LYS A 76 -17.70 -10.48 -6.19
CA LYS A 76 -18.82 -10.27 -5.28
C LYS A 76 -20.15 -10.18 -6.04
N SER A 77 -20.21 -9.37 -7.10
CA SER A 77 -21.43 -9.20 -7.89
C SER A 77 -21.85 -10.49 -8.61
N GLU A 78 -20.89 -11.23 -9.17
CA GLU A 78 -21.14 -12.54 -9.79
C GLU A 78 -21.65 -13.52 -8.74
N SER A 79 -21.04 -13.52 -7.55
CA SER A 79 -21.42 -14.41 -6.46
C SER A 79 -22.84 -14.14 -5.96
N GLU A 80 -23.20 -12.88 -5.73
CA GLU A 80 -24.56 -12.48 -5.34
C GLU A 80 -25.60 -12.86 -6.39
N THR A 81 -25.26 -12.72 -7.68
CA THR A 81 -26.14 -13.12 -8.80
C THR A 81 -26.40 -14.62 -8.80
N ASN A 82 -25.35 -15.42 -8.63
CA ASN A 82 -25.44 -16.88 -8.57
C ASN A 82 -26.21 -17.36 -7.34
N LEU A 83 -25.95 -16.78 -6.15
CA LEU A 83 -26.70 -17.05 -4.93
C LEU A 83 -28.20 -16.75 -5.08
N ALA A 84 -28.55 -15.62 -5.69
CA ALA A 84 -29.94 -15.29 -5.96
C ALA A 84 -30.60 -16.28 -6.94
N ALA A 85 -29.85 -16.78 -7.92
CA ALA A 85 -30.33 -17.78 -8.86
C ALA A 85 -30.54 -19.15 -8.18
N LEU A 86 -29.59 -19.58 -7.33
CA LEU A 86 -29.70 -20.79 -6.51
C LEU A 86 -30.90 -20.72 -5.57
N ALA A 87 -31.12 -19.60 -4.89
CA ALA A 87 -32.28 -19.40 -4.02
C ALA A 87 -33.61 -19.51 -4.78
N LYS A 88 -33.68 -18.97 -6.01
CA LYS A 88 -34.85 -19.11 -6.89
C LYS A 88 -35.06 -20.57 -7.33
N ALA A 89 -33.98 -21.28 -7.67
CA ALA A 89 -34.04 -22.69 -8.03
C ALA A 89 -34.60 -23.55 -6.89
N ILE A 90 -34.02 -23.42 -5.69
CA ILE A 90 -34.47 -24.12 -4.48
C ILE A 90 -35.97 -23.87 -4.24
N LYS A 91 -36.39 -22.60 -4.28
CA LYS A 91 -37.79 -22.23 -4.08
C LYS A 91 -38.73 -22.80 -5.15
N ALA A 92 -38.28 -22.91 -6.39
CA ALA A 92 -39.08 -23.49 -7.47
C ALA A 92 -39.25 -25.00 -7.32
N ILE A 93 -38.20 -25.71 -6.85
CA ILE A 93 -38.28 -27.14 -6.53
C ILE A 93 -39.21 -27.36 -5.33
N ASP A 94 -39.03 -26.63 -4.24
CA ASP A 94 -39.83 -26.75 -3.02
C ASP A 94 -41.33 -26.50 -3.27
N LYS A 95 -41.67 -25.67 -4.27
CA LYS A 95 -43.05 -25.37 -4.67
C LYS A 95 -43.60 -26.26 -5.80
N GLY A 96 -42.80 -27.17 -6.35
CA GLY A 96 -43.20 -28.04 -7.46
C GLY A 96 -43.46 -27.30 -8.79
N VAL A 97 -42.93 -26.09 -8.96
CA VAL A 97 -43.14 -25.24 -10.17
C VAL A 97 -41.93 -25.22 -11.10
N MET A 98 -41.15 -26.30 -11.11
CA MET A 98 -39.87 -26.35 -11.82
C MET A 98 -39.95 -26.15 -13.32
N GLY A 99 -41.02 -26.64 -13.98
CA GLY A 99 -41.19 -26.46 -15.42
C GLY A 99 -41.14 -24.99 -15.87
N GLY A 100 -41.74 -24.08 -15.08
CA GLY A 100 -41.68 -22.64 -15.34
C GLY A 100 -40.32 -22.03 -14.99
N PHE A 101 -39.64 -22.53 -13.95
CA PHE A 101 -38.31 -22.06 -13.57
C PHE A 101 -37.25 -22.39 -14.61
N LEU A 102 -37.28 -23.59 -15.20
CA LEU A 102 -36.28 -24.03 -16.19
C LEU A 102 -36.22 -23.12 -17.44
N GLN A 103 -37.31 -22.41 -17.74
CA GLN A 103 -37.41 -21.45 -18.83
C GLN A 103 -36.87 -20.05 -18.47
N THR A 104 -36.48 -19.81 -17.21
CA THR A 104 -36.01 -18.50 -16.75
C THR A 104 -34.51 -18.30 -16.97
N SER A 105 -34.09 -17.04 -17.01
CA SER A 105 -32.67 -16.68 -17.00
C SER A 105 -31.93 -17.17 -15.75
N ALA A 106 -32.61 -17.24 -14.60
CA ALA A 106 -32.02 -17.76 -13.37
C ALA A 106 -31.66 -19.26 -13.49
N ALA A 107 -32.44 -20.06 -14.22
CA ALA A 107 -32.07 -21.44 -14.48
C ALA A 107 -30.82 -21.57 -15.36
N ASN A 108 -30.63 -20.66 -16.33
CA ASN A 108 -29.41 -20.61 -17.13
C ASN A 108 -28.18 -20.24 -16.27
N VAL A 109 -28.33 -19.29 -15.34
CA VAL A 109 -27.26 -18.91 -14.39
C VAL A 109 -26.86 -20.10 -13.53
N VAL A 110 -27.82 -20.83 -12.94
CA VAL A 110 -27.54 -22.03 -12.13
C VAL A 110 -26.87 -23.11 -12.98
N ARG A 111 -27.31 -23.32 -14.22
CA ARG A 111 -26.66 -24.28 -15.15
C ARG A 111 -25.22 -23.91 -15.44
N GLN A 112 -24.96 -22.66 -15.80
CA GLN A 112 -23.60 -22.20 -16.11
C GLN A 112 -22.69 -22.31 -14.88
N TYR A 113 -23.17 -21.87 -13.71
CA TYR A 113 -22.42 -22.00 -12.46
C TYR A 113 -22.11 -23.47 -12.14
N ALA A 114 -23.10 -24.36 -12.25
CA ALA A 114 -22.91 -25.80 -12.07
C ALA A 114 -21.93 -26.41 -13.08
N MET A 115 -21.79 -25.86 -14.29
CA MET A 115 -20.82 -26.36 -15.28
C MET A 115 -19.40 -25.84 -15.03
N GLU A 116 -19.26 -24.56 -14.73
CA GLU A 116 -17.97 -23.85 -14.84
C GLU A 116 -17.31 -23.57 -13.50
N LYS A 117 -18.08 -23.50 -12.41
CA LYS A 117 -17.63 -22.88 -11.15
C LYS A 117 -17.92 -23.70 -9.90
N ALA A 118 -19.02 -24.45 -9.88
CA ALA A 118 -19.40 -25.23 -8.71
C ALA A 118 -18.34 -26.31 -8.43
N ASP A 119 -17.88 -26.39 -7.18
CA ASP A 119 -17.06 -27.50 -6.71
C ASP A 119 -17.98 -28.67 -6.34
N LEU A 120 -18.16 -29.59 -7.29
CA LEU A 120 -19.05 -30.74 -7.18
C LEU A 120 -18.36 -31.96 -7.80
N PRO A 121 -18.57 -33.16 -7.22
CA PRO A 121 -18.22 -34.41 -7.89
C PRO A 121 -18.86 -34.48 -9.28
N ASP A 122 -18.15 -35.04 -10.26
CA ASP A 122 -18.62 -35.12 -11.65
C ASP A 122 -19.98 -35.81 -11.79
N THR A 123 -20.23 -36.85 -10.98
CA THR A 123 -21.51 -37.56 -10.93
C THR A 123 -22.64 -36.65 -10.47
N THR A 124 -22.44 -35.93 -9.37
CA THR A 124 -23.40 -34.96 -8.82
C THR A 124 -23.66 -33.82 -9.79
N ARG A 125 -22.61 -33.34 -10.48
CA ARG A 125 -22.72 -32.32 -11.53
C ARG A 125 -23.57 -32.82 -12.70
N GLN A 126 -23.34 -34.04 -13.17
CA GLN A 126 -24.12 -34.64 -14.26
C GLN A 126 -25.59 -34.80 -13.89
N GLU A 127 -25.89 -35.26 -12.67
CA GLU A 127 -27.25 -35.39 -12.16
C GLU A 127 -27.97 -34.04 -12.09
N LEU A 128 -27.28 -33.02 -11.56
CA LEU A 128 -27.80 -31.66 -11.48
C LEU A 128 -28.05 -31.07 -12.88
N LEU A 129 -27.13 -31.25 -13.82
CA LEU A 129 -27.27 -30.73 -15.19
C LEU A 129 -28.36 -31.46 -15.97
N ALA A 130 -28.50 -32.78 -15.81
CA ALA A 130 -29.57 -33.57 -16.42
C ALA A 130 -30.95 -33.18 -15.87
N PHE A 131 -31.02 -32.79 -14.60
CA PHE A 131 -32.23 -32.24 -14.01
C PHE A 131 -32.55 -30.83 -14.57
N LEU A 132 -31.54 -29.95 -14.67
CA LEU A 132 -31.70 -28.58 -15.14
C LEU A 132 -31.88 -28.44 -16.66
N SER A 133 -31.52 -29.45 -17.46
CA SER A 133 -31.76 -29.48 -18.91
C SER A 133 -33.22 -29.80 -19.27
N GLY A 134 -34.04 -30.22 -18.28
CA GLY A 134 -35.44 -30.57 -18.52
C GLY A 134 -35.63 -31.79 -19.42
N THR A 135 -34.60 -32.62 -19.60
CA THR A 135 -34.65 -33.85 -20.41
C THR A 135 -35.35 -35.00 -19.68
N GLN A 136 -36.47 -34.71 -19.01
CA GLN A 136 -37.34 -35.72 -18.42
C GLN A 136 -38.65 -35.79 -19.21
N GLY A 137 -38.87 -36.92 -19.86
CA GLY A 137 -40.15 -37.24 -20.52
C GLY A 137 -41.31 -37.24 -19.52
N GLU A 138 -42.51 -37.03 -20.04
CA GLU A 138 -43.78 -37.02 -19.31
C GLU A 138 -43.93 -38.31 -18.48
N GLY A 139 -43.59 -38.28 -17.17
CA GLY A 139 -43.91 -39.40 -16.28
C GLY A 139 -42.98 -39.67 -15.08
N TYR A 140 -41.83 -39.01 -14.94
CA TYR A 140 -40.92 -39.26 -13.81
C TYR A 140 -40.64 -38.00 -12.99
N VAL A 141 -41.08 -37.95 -11.73
CA VAL A 141 -40.51 -37.13 -10.64
C VAL A 141 -40.78 -37.94 -9.35
N PRO A 142 -39.78 -38.36 -8.53
CA PRO A 142 -38.88 -37.43 -7.83
C PRO A 142 -37.47 -37.97 -7.49
N GLN A 143 -36.44 -37.27 -7.98
CA GLN A 143 -35.16 -37.13 -7.25
C GLN A 143 -35.01 -35.70 -6.71
N SER A 144 -36.12 -34.96 -6.61
CA SER A 144 -36.17 -33.54 -6.25
C SER A 144 -35.61 -33.25 -4.86
N GLY A 145 -35.74 -34.18 -3.90
CA GLY A 145 -35.18 -34.02 -2.56
C GLY A 145 -33.66 -34.02 -2.55
N GLU A 146 -33.03 -34.90 -3.31
CA GLU A 146 -31.58 -34.98 -3.46
C GLU A 146 -31.03 -33.77 -4.21
N ILE A 147 -31.65 -33.40 -5.34
CA ILE A 147 -31.27 -32.19 -6.09
C ILE A 147 -31.45 -30.91 -5.26
N THR A 148 -32.50 -30.83 -4.45
CA THR A 148 -32.68 -29.71 -3.52
C THR A 148 -31.59 -29.68 -2.45
N GLY A 149 -31.16 -30.85 -1.96
CA GLY A 149 -30.03 -30.99 -1.04
C GLY A 149 -28.74 -30.45 -1.67
N ILE A 150 -28.42 -30.90 -2.88
CA ILE A 150 -27.25 -30.45 -3.65
C ILE A 150 -27.29 -28.92 -3.84
N LEU A 151 -28.41 -28.36 -4.27
CA LEU A 151 -28.53 -26.91 -4.48
C LEU A 151 -28.42 -26.10 -3.18
N LYS A 152 -28.92 -26.64 -2.05
CA LYS A 152 -28.76 -26.02 -0.73
C LYS A 152 -27.30 -26.05 -0.28
N GLU A 153 -26.63 -27.18 -0.44
CA GLU A 153 -25.20 -27.30 -0.13
C GLU A 153 -24.36 -26.34 -0.98
N MET A 154 -24.61 -26.27 -2.29
CA MET A 154 -23.96 -25.31 -3.18
C MET A 154 -24.16 -23.87 -2.71
N LYS A 155 -25.41 -23.51 -2.34
CA LYS A 155 -25.73 -22.17 -1.84
C LYS A 155 -24.99 -21.89 -0.53
N ASP A 156 -25.00 -22.82 0.41
CA ASP A 156 -24.39 -22.64 1.74
C ASP A 156 -22.85 -22.54 1.63
N THR A 157 -22.21 -23.33 0.78
CA THR A 157 -20.77 -23.24 0.49
C THR A 157 -20.45 -21.89 -0.14
N MET A 158 -21.23 -21.47 -1.13
CA MET A 158 -21.03 -20.20 -1.83
C MET A 158 -21.27 -18.97 -0.93
N GLU A 159 -22.22 -19.04 0.01
CA GLU A 159 -22.41 -17.99 1.03
C GLU A 159 -21.20 -17.88 1.97
N LYS A 160 -20.59 -19.01 2.35
CA LYS A 160 -19.38 -19.04 3.16
C LYS A 160 -18.17 -18.49 2.41
N GLU A 161 -18.00 -18.87 1.14
CA GLU A 161 -16.94 -18.36 0.28
C GLU A 161 -17.06 -16.84 0.11
N LEU A 162 -18.26 -16.34 -0.21
CA LEU A 162 -18.50 -14.91 -0.33
C LEU A 162 -18.19 -14.16 0.97
N ALA A 163 -18.60 -14.71 2.12
CA ALA A 163 -18.29 -14.12 3.42
C ALA A 163 -16.77 -14.09 3.70
N ALA A 164 -16.05 -15.16 3.36
CA ALA A 164 -14.60 -15.22 3.50
C ALA A 164 -13.88 -14.23 2.57
N THR A 165 -14.33 -14.11 1.32
CA THR A 165 -13.80 -13.14 0.35
C THR A 165 -14.05 -11.70 0.80
N VAL A 166 -15.23 -11.40 1.34
CA VAL A 166 -15.54 -10.08 1.93
C VAL A 166 -14.64 -9.78 3.13
N SER A 167 -14.45 -10.74 4.04
CA SER A 167 -13.54 -10.57 5.18
C SER A 167 -12.10 -10.32 4.73
N THR A 168 -11.64 -11.04 3.70
CA THR A 168 -10.29 -10.87 3.14
C THR A 168 -10.11 -9.47 2.52
N GLU A 169 -11.13 -8.97 1.82
CA GLU A 169 -11.12 -7.61 1.26
C GLU A 169 -11.10 -6.53 2.36
N GLU A 170 -11.86 -6.71 3.45
CA GLU A 170 -11.84 -5.79 4.59
C GLU A 170 -10.46 -5.72 5.25
N GLU A 171 -9.80 -6.87 5.41
CA GLU A 171 -8.41 -6.93 5.90
C GLU A 171 -7.43 -6.26 4.92
N ALA A 172 -7.59 -6.48 3.62
CA ALA A 172 -6.77 -5.84 2.59
C ALA A 172 -6.93 -4.31 2.60
N ILE A 173 -8.15 -3.79 2.78
CA ILE A 173 -8.43 -2.36 2.94
C ILE A 173 -7.70 -1.82 4.17
N ALA A 174 -7.83 -2.47 5.33
CA ALA A 174 -7.20 -2.02 6.57
C ALA A 174 -5.67 -2.00 6.45
N ASN A 175 -5.07 -3.02 5.82
CA ASN A 175 -3.64 -3.08 5.57
C ASN A 175 -3.16 -1.97 4.64
N TYR A 176 -3.92 -1.69 3.57
CA TYR A 176 -3.63 -0.61 2.63
C TYR A 176 -3.70 0.78 3.32
N GLU A 177 -4.76 1.05 4.09
CA GLU A 177 -4.90 2.30 4.84
C GLU A 177 -3.76 2.49 5.83
N GLY A 178 -3.36 1.43 6.54
CA GLY A 178 -2.21 1.44 7.43
C GLY A 178 -0.89 1.76 6.71
N LEU A 179 -0.66 1.15 5.54
CA LEU A 179 0.52 1.42 4.72
C LEU A 179 0.56 2.87 4.23
N VAL A 180 -0.57 3.39 3.73
CA VAL A 180 -0.70 4.78 3.28
C VAL A 180 -0.44 5.75 4.42
N ALA A 181 -1.05 5.54 5.58
CA ALA A 181 -0.85 6.40 6.74
C ALA A 181 0.62 6.42 7.22
N ALA A 182 1.28 5.25 7.22
CA ALA A 182 2.70 5.16 7.56
C ALA A 182 3.57 5.93 6.56
N LYS A 183 3.31 5.76 5.27
CA LYS A 183 4.05 6.46 4.19
C LYS A 183 3.81 7.96 4.18
N GLU A 184 2.59 8.43 4.48
CA GLU A 184 2.33 9.86 4.65
C GLU A 184 3.13 10.46 5.82
N LYS A 185 3.23 9.72 6.94
CA LYS A 185 4.05 10.15 8.09
C LYS A 185 5.53 10.22 7.72
N GLU A 186 6.02 9.23 6.98
CA GLU A 186 7.38 9.21 6.45
C GLU A 186 7.64 10.42 5.53
N ILE A 187 6.74 10.70 4.58
CA ILE A 187 6.84 11.86 3.68
C ILE A 187 6.87 13.18 4.46
N LYS A 188 6.02 13.33 5.47
CA LYS A 188 5.98 14.53 6.33
C LYS A 188 7.30 14.70 7.09
N SER A 189 7.80 13.63 7.69
CA SER A 189 9.07 13.63 8.41
C SER A 189 10.25 13.98 7.50
N ASN A 190 10.35 13.36 6.33
CA ASN A 190 11.40 13.65 5.36
C ASN A 190 11.29 15.08 4.81
N SER A 191 10.07 15.61 4.62
CA SER A 191 9.90 17.00 4.18
C SER A 191 10.38 17.99 5.23
N ALA A 192 10.03 17.79 6.51
CA ALA A 192 10.53 18.63 7.59
C ALA A 192 12.06 18.57 7.72
N ALA A 193 12.65 17.38 7.60
CA ALA A 193 14.10 17.20 7.62
C ALA A 193 14.79 17.90 6.43
N ILE A 194 14.19 17.86 5.25
CA ILE A 194 14.68 18.58 4.06
C ILE A 194 14.68 20.09 4.31
N GLU A 195 13.61 20.65 4.86
CA GLU A 195 13.50 22.08 5.15
C GLU A 195 14.55 22.55 6.17
N ASP A 196 14.67 21.83 7.29
CA ASP A 196 15.66 22.10 8.34
C ASP A 196 17.09 22.02 7.80
N LYS A 197 17.44 20.93 7.12
CA LYS A 197 18.79 20.73 6.58
C LYS A 197 19.13 21.71 5.47
N THR A 198 18.17 22.11 4.63
CA THR A 198 18.38 23.14 3.61
C THR A 198 18.74 24.48 4.26
N THR A 199 18.03 24.85 5.33
CA THR A 199 18.31 26.06 6.10
C THR A 199 19.70 26.01 6.72
N ARG A 200 20.01 24.91 7.41
CA ARG A 200 21.29 24.70 8.09
C ARG A 200 22.49 24.65 7.13
N LEU A 201 22.30 24.11 5.93
CA LEU A 201 23.31 24.13 4.88
C LEU A 201 23.65 25.58 4.47
N GLY A 202 22.62 26.41 4.29
CA GLY A 202 22.79 27.84 4.01
C GLY A 202 23.52 28.59 5.13
N GLU A 203 23.09 28.39 6.39
CA GLU A 203 23.71 29.02 7.56
C GLU A 203 25.17 28.59 7.74
N THR A 204 25.46 27.30 7.58
CA THR A 204 26.82 26.76 7.72
C THR A 204 27.71 27.24 6.58
N GLY A 205 27.18 27.34 5.35
CA GLY A 205 27.89 27.91 4.21
C GLY A 205 28.28 29.37 4.43
N VAL A 206 27.36 30.21 4.92
CA VAL A 206 27.67 31.61 5.28
C VAL A 206 28.74 31.67 6.37
N LYS A 207 28.61 30.82 7.40
CA LYS A 207 29.60 30.77 8.49
C LYS A 207 31.00 30.40 7.99
N ILE A 208 31.12 29.44 7.06
CA ILE A 208 32.41 29.06 6.48
C ILE A 208 33.03 30.27 5.78
N VAL A 209 32.28 30.98 4.93
CA VAL A 209 32.78 32.17 4.23
C VAL A 209 33.21 33.27 5.21
N THR A 210 32.44 33.53 6.25
CA THR A 210 32.82 34.52 7.28
C THR A 210 34.11 34.12 8.02
N LEU A 211 34.28 32.82 8.33
CA LEU A 211 35.51 32.34 8.98
C LEU A 211 36.73 32.42 8.05
N GLU A 212 36.54 32.21 6.74
CA GLU A 212 37.58 32.38 5.72
C GLU A 212 37.98 33.86 5.60
N GLU A 213 37.01 34.79 5.58
CA GLU A 213 37.28 36.23 5.59
C GLU A 213 38.06 36.65 6.86
N ASP A 214 37.65 36.17 8.04
CA ASP A 214 38.34 36.45 9.32
C ASP A 214 39.76 35.87 9.42
N LEU A 215 40.08 34.86 8.58
CA LEU A 215 41.39 34.23 8.49
C LEU A 215 42.32 35.00 7.55
N ASP A 216 41.76 35.60 6.50
CA ASP A 216 42.49 36.42 5.52
C ASP A 216 42.84 37.83 6.05
N ASP A 217 42.05 38.36 7.01
CA ASP A 217 42.24 39.66 7.71
C ASP A 217 43.23 39.62 8.89
#